data_AF-A0A928G320-F1
#
_entry.id   AF-A0A928G320-F1
#
_cell.length_a   1.000
_cell.length_b   1.000
_cell.length_c   1.000
_cell.angle_alpha   90.00
_cell.angle_beta   90.00
_cell.angle_gamma   90.00
#
_symmetry.space_group_name_H-M   'P 1'
#
loop_
_entity.id
_entity.type
_entity.pdbx_description
1 polymer ?
#
loop_
_entity_poly.entity_id
_entity_poly.type
_entity_poly.pdbx_seq_one_letter_code
_entity_poly.pdbx_strand_id
1 'polypeptide(L)'
;MRHNKNFNHLGRQAGHRKAMLSNMASSLILHKRIETTVAKAKAVQQFVEPLVTKSKEDTTHSRRVVFSYLKQKEAVTELFRTIAPKIAERPGGYTRILKTGFRLGDAADMCIIEFVDFNEAYTLGKAPVAAEEAKPKTRRSRKPAAKKTDAVEDATVVKAKAPKAPKATAAKAAPVAKKTNVGKKM
;
A
#
# COMPACT_ATOMS: atom_id res chain seq x y z
N MET A 1 25.41 7.93 -2.52
CA MET A 1 24.36 6.88 -2.46
C MET A 1 23.13 7.38 -1.66
N ARG A 2 22.06 6.59 -1.50
CA ARG A 2 20.80 6.99 -0.82
C ARG A 2 20.47 6.14 0.43
N HIS A 3 21.48 5.81 1.24
CA HIS A 3 21.30 5.02 2.47
C HIS A 3 20.30 5.70 3.43
N ASN A 4 19.56 4.90 4.19
CA ASN A 4 18.56 5.30 5.20
C ASN A 4 17.44 6.24 4.72
N LYS A 5 17.29 6.48 3.40
CA LYS A 5 16.22 7.32 2.83
C LYS A 5 14.90 6.52 2.71
N ASN A 6 14.34 6.16 3.85
CA ASN A 6 13.23 5.22 3.99
C ASN A 6 11.83 5.78 3.60
N PHE A 7 11.75 6.97 3.01
CA PHE A 7 10.50 7.63 2.63
C PHE A 7 10.43 8.01 1.14
N ASN A 8 9.34 7.62 0.47
CA ASN A 8 9.12 7.97 -0.93
C ASN A 8 8.81 9.48 -1.07
N HIS A 9 9.49 10.15 -2.00
CA HIS A 9 9.34 11.58 -2.30
C HIS A 9 8.18 11.86 -3.29
N LEU A 10 7.65 10.83 -3.96
CA LEU A 10 6.47 10.88 -4.83
C LEU A 10 6.57 11.90 -5.98
N GLY A 11 7.79 12.17 -6.46
CA GLY A 11 8.10 13.14 -7.51
C GLY A 11 7.83 14.61 -7.11
N ARG A 12 7.85 14.94 -5.81
CA ARG A 12 7.34 16.22 -5.30
C ARG A 12 8.32 16.94 -4.36
N GLN A 13 8.28 18.27 -4.42
CA GLN A 13 8.92 19.14 -3.43
C GLN A 13 8.31 18.96 -2.04
N ALA A 14 9.10 19.22 -0.99
CA ALA A 14 8.75 18.87 0.39
C ALA A 14 7.43 19.50 0.88
N GLY A 15 7.18 20.78 0.57
CA GLY A 15 5.94 21.47 0.94
C GLY A 15 4.70 20.85 0.29
N HIS A 16 4.73 20.68 -1.04
CA HIS A 16 3.62 20.07 -1.78
C HIS A 16 3.41 18.59 -1.41
N ARG A 17 4.47 17.83 -1.07
CA ARG A 17 4.35 16.48 -0.50
C ARG A 17 3.61 16.48 0.84
N LYS A 18 3.93 17.42 1.76
CA LYS A 18 3.23 17.55 3.05
C LYS A 18 1.74 17.87 2.85
N ALA A 19 1.43 18.84 1.98
CA ALA A 19 0.05 19.23 1.66
C ALA A 19 -0.75 18.07 1.04
N MET A 20 -0.18 17.37 0.06
CA MET A 20 -0.86 16.24 -0.59
C MET A 20 -1.15 15.07 0.37
N LEU A 21 -0.22 14.73 1.28
CA LEU A 21 -0.47 13.72 2.31
C LEU A 21 -1.54 14.17 3.32
N SER A 22 -1.54 15.44 3.73
CA SER A 22 -2.56 16.03 4.60
C SER A 22 -3.96 15.91 3.98
N ASN A 23 -4.12 16.36 2.73
CA ASN A 23 -5.40 16.31 2.01
C ASN A 23 -5.88 14.86 1.77
N MET A 24 -4.98 13.93 1.41
CA MET A 24 -5.34 12.52 1.22
C MET A 24 -5.70 11.83 2.54
N ALA A 25 -5.03 12.17 3.65
CA ALA A 25 -5.37 11.66 4.97
C ALA A 25 -6.76 12.12 5.42
N SER A 26 -7.07 13.42 5.27
CA SER A 26 -8.41 13.93 5.55
C SER A 26 -9.48 13.29 4.66
N SER A 27 -9.20 13.10 3.37
CA SER A 27 -10.12 12.42 2.44
C SER A 27 -10.40 10.97 2.87
N LEU A 28 -9.36 10.23 3.26
CA LEU A 28 -9.49 8.86 3.79
C LEU A 28 -10.28 8.81 5.10
N ILE A 29 -10.14 9.81 5.97
CA ILE A 29 -10.90 9.91 7.23
C ILE A 29 -12.38 10.20 6.96
N LEU A 30 -12.69 11.18 6.10
CA LEU A 30 -14.08 11.57 5.82
C LEU A 30 -14.85 10.45 5.10
N HIS A 31 -14.26 9.85 4.06
CA HIS A 31 -14.93 8.85 3.20
C HIS A 31 -14.64 7.39 3.59
N LYS A 32 -13.75 7.14 4.56
CA LYS A 32 -13.31 5.83 5.10
C LYS A 32 -12.57 4.92 4.09
N ARG A 33 -12.69 5.23 2.79
CA ARG A 33 -12.07 4.57 1.64
C ARG A 33 -11.78 5.61 0.56
N ILE A 34 -10.61 5.53 -0.08
CA ILE A 34 -10.26 6.30 -1.29
C ILE A 34 -9.49 5.43 -2.29
N GLU A 35 -9.63 5.71 -3.59
CA GLU A 35 -8.78 5.11 -4.64
C GLU A 35 -7.60 6.03 -4.99
N THR A 36 -6.42 5.43 -5.20
CA THR A 36 -5.19 6.17 -5.53
C THR A 36 -4.11 5.24 -6.11
N THR A 37 -2.92 5.77 -6.43
CA THR A 37 -1.80 4.92 -6.89
C THR A 37 -1.05 4.26 -5.73
N VAL A 38 -0.56 3.02 -5.91
CA VAL A 38 0.09 2.22 -4.85
C VAL A 38 1.23 2.96 -4.13
N ALA A 39 2.01 3.76 -4.88
CA ALA A 39 3.07 4.58 -4.31
C ALA A 39 2.55 5.66 -3.34
N LYS A 40 1.40 6.28 -3.62
CA LYS A 40 0.75 7.26 -2.73
C LYS A 40 0.12 6.55 -1.54
N ALA A 41 -0.62 5.46 -1.75
CA ALA A 41 -1.30 4.73 -0.68
C ALA A 41 -0.32 4.30 0.43
N LYS A 42 0.83 3.71 0.06
CA LYS A 42 1.88 3.33 1.04
C LYS A 42 2.45 4.52 1.82
N ALA A 43 2.52 5.71 1.22
CA ALA A 43 2.98 6.92 1.89
C ALA A 43 1.89 7.59 2.77
N VAL A 44 0.61 7.43 2.41
CA VAL A 44 -0.54 7.85 3.22
C VAL A 44 -0.70 6.94 4.43
N GLN A 45 -0.55 5.62 4.27
CA GLN A 45 -0.55 4.65 5.39
C GLN A 45 0.47 5.05 6.48
N GLN A 46 1.73 5.28 6.10
CA GLN A 46 2.80 5.74 7.00
C GLN A 46 2.50 7.09 7.69
N PHE A 47 1.62 7.91 7.12
CA PHE A 47 1.23 9.22 7.66
C PHE A 47 -0.02 9.15 8.55
N VAL A 48 -0.97 8.27 8.22
CA VAL A 48 -2.27 8.14 8.89
C VAL A 48 -2.19 7.25 10.13
N GLU A 49 -1.49 6.12 10.09
CA GLU A 49 -1.47 5.18 11.22
C GLU A 49 -1.00 5.80 12.56
N PRO A 50 0.04 6.67 12.59
CA PRO A 50 0.42 7.37 13.82
C PRO A 50 -0.63 8.38 14.33
N LEU A 51 -1.48 8.92 13.45
CA LEU A 51 -2.58 9.82 13.84
C LEU A 51 -3.78 9.05 14.39
N VAL A 52 -4.04 7.86 13.84
CA VAL A 52 -5.08 6.94 14.33
C VAL A 52 -4.72 6.38 15.70
N THR A 53 -3.45 5.99 15.94
CA THR A 53 -3.00 5.65 17.30
C THR A 53 -3.20 6.80 18.29
N LYS A 54 -2.84 8.04 17.90
CA LYS A 54 -3.00 9.22 18.77
C LYS A 54 -4.45 9.64 19.03
N SER A 55 -5.42 9.21 18.22
CA SER A 55 -6.82 9.56 18.42
C SER A 55 -7.58 8.61 19.34
N LYS A 56 -6.98 7.48 19.74
CA LYS A 56 -7.52 6.59 20.79
C LYS A 56 -7.58 7.27 22.16
N GLU A 57 -6.64 8.17 22.45
CA GLU A 57 -6.61 8.99 23.65
C GLU A 57 -7.22 10.37 23.35
N ASP A 58 -8.50 10.56 23.66
CA ASP A 58 -9.22 11.80 23.37
C ASP A 58 -8.85 12.95 24.34
N THR A 59 -7.64 13.47 24.20
CA THR A 59 -7.15 14.61 24.97
C THR A 59 -7.05 15.88 24.12
N THR A 60 -7.14 17.04 24.77
CA THR A 60 -6.87 18.34 24.15
C THR A 60 -5.49 18.41 23.51
N HIS A 61 -4.49 17.72 24.06
CA HIS A 61 -3.16 17.61 23.44
C HIS A 61 -3.21 16.77 22.16
N SER A 62 -3.79 15.57 22.20
CA SER A 62 -3.97 14.68 21.05
C SER A 62 -4.67 15.40 19.89
N ARG A 63 -5.79 16.09 20.15
CA ARG A 63 -6.54 16.86 19.14
C ARG A 63 -5.69 17.98 18.52
N ARG A 64 -4.97 18.77 19.34
CA ARG A 64 -4.06 19.84 18.86
C ARG A 64 -2.93 19.27 17.98
N VAL A 65 -2.33 18.15 18.40
CA VAL A 65 -1.27 17.47 17.65
C VAL A 65 -1.81 16.99 16.30
N VAL A 66 -2.91 16.23 16.26
CA VAL A 66 -3.48 15.71 15.01
C VAL A 66 -3.91 16.86 14.07
N PHE A 67 -4.50 17.94 14.61
CA PHE A 67 -4.87 19.12 13.82
C PHE A 67 -3.67 19.77 13.13
N SER A 68 -2.47 19.77 13.74
CA SER A 68 -1.25 20.29 13.09
C SER A 68 -0.83 19.52 11.82
N TYR A 69 -1.20 18.24 11.71
CA TYR A 69 -0.94 17.39 10.54
C TYR A 69 -2.07 17.43 9.51
N LEU A 70 -3.34 17.40 9.92
CA LEU A 70 -4.51 17.33 9.02
C LEU A 70 -5.05 18.70 8.59
N LYS A 71 -4.87 19.75 9.41
CA LYS A 71 -5.33 21.13 9.21
C LYS A 71 -6.84 21.36 8.96
N GLN A 72 -7.64 20.30 8.91
CA GLN A 72 -9.09 20.34 8.69
C GLN A 72 -9.85 19.94 9.97
N LYS A 73 -10.79 20.79 10.40
CA LYS A 73 -11.55 20.60 11.65
C LYS A 73 -12.53 19.41 11.57
N GLU A 74 -13.15 19.20 10.41
CA GLU A 74 -14.12 18.12 10.19
C GLU A 74 -13.43 16.75 10.29
N ALA A 75 -12.32 16.55 9.58
CA ALA A 75 -11.55 15.32 9.63
C ALA A 75 -11.04 15.00 11.05
N VAL A 76 -10.59 16.00 11.82
CA VAL A 76 -10.23 15.78 13.23
C VAL A 76 -11.46 15.38 14.06
N THR A 77 -12.61 16.01 13.83
CA THR A 77 -13.85 15.69 14.56
C THR A 77 -14.32 14.27 14.27
N GLU A 78 -14.30 13.87 13.00
CA GLU A 78 -14.70 12.53 12.52
C GLU A 78 -13.74 11.43 13.01
N LEU A 79 -12.43 11.71 13.01
CA LEU A 79 -11.42 10.78 13.49
C LEU A 79 -11.64 10.44 14.97
N PHE A 80 -11.85 11.43 15.83
CA PHE A 80 -12.01 11.21 17.27
C PHE A 80 -13.42 10.71 17.66
N ARG A 81 -14.49 11.15 16.96
CA ARG A 81 -15.87 10.72 17.30
C ARG A 81 -16.26 9.37 16.72
N THR A 82 -15.92 9.11 15.46
CA THR A 82 -16.47 7.97 14.71
C THR A 82 -15.44 6.86 14.53
N ILE A 83 -14.20 7.21 14.17
CA ILE A 83 -13.18 6.23 13.80
C ILE A 83 -12.46 5.67 15.02
N ALA A 84 -11.98 6.52 15.93
CA ALA A 84 -11.16 6.10 17.07
C ALA A 84 -11.87 5.10 18.01
N PRO A 85 -13.16 5.24 18.38
CA PRO A 85 -13.85 4.25 19.21
C PRO A 85 -13.95 2.89 18.52
N LYS A 86 -14.29 2.86 17.22
CA LYS A 86 -14.44 1.62 16.44
C LYS A 86 -13.12 0.89 16.19
N ILE A 87 -11.99 1.57 16.36
CA ILE A 87 -10.63 1.07 16.10
C ILE A 87 -9.82 0.92 17.42
N ALA A 88 -10.43 1.20 18.58
CA ALA A 88 -9.77 1.27 19.88
C ALA A 88 -9.02 -0.03 20.26
N GLU A 89 -9.62 -1.20 20.01
CA GLU A 89 -9.06 -2.51 20.38
C GLU A 89 -7.93 -2.99 19.45
N ARG A 90 -7.93 -2.55 18.17
CA ARG A 90 -6.98 -3.03 17.15
C ARG A 90 -5.56 -2.56 17.51
N PRO A 91 -4.55 -3.45 17.69
CA PRO A 91 -3.21 -3.04 18.13
C PRO A 91 -2.38 -2.28 17.09
N GLY A 92 -2.77 -2.35 15.80
CA GLY A 92 -2.12 -1.65 14.70
C GLY A 92 -2.66 -2.11 13.34
N GLY A 93 -2.14 -1.54 12.25
CA GLY A 93 -2.57 -1.89 10.89
C GLY A 93 -4.02 -1.47 10.60
N TYR A 94 -4.37 -0.23 10.97
CA TYR A 94 -5.73 0.30 10.86
C TYR A 94 -6.22 0.48 9.42
N THR A 95 -5.29 0.54 8.47
CA THR A 95 -5.60 0.73 7.04
C THR A 95 -5.13 -0.46 6.21
N ARG A 96 -5.91 -0.81 5.18
CA ARG A 96 -5.59 -1.84 4.20
C ARG A 96 -5.42 -1.22 2.83
N ILE A 97 -4.49 -1.74 2.04
CA ILE A 97 -4.32 -1.40 0.62
C ILE A 97 -4.68 -2.61 -0.23
N LEU A 98 -5.63 -2.44 -1.15
CA LEU A 98 -6.09 -3.46 -2.12
C LEU A 98 -5.75 -2.98 -3.52
N LYS A 99 -4.95 -3.73 -4.29
CA LYS A 99 -4.67 -3.38 -5.69
C LYS A 99 -5.95 -3.54 -6.54
N THR A 100 -6.25 -2.56 -7.39
CA THR A 100 -7.41 -2.56 -8.29
C THR A 100 -7.04 -2.85 -9.75
N GLY A 101 -5.79 -2.56 -10.15
CA GLY A 101 -5.29 -2.85 -11.49
C GLY A 101 -4.28 -1.80 -11.97
N PHE A 102 -4.28 -1.53 -13.27
CA PHE A 102 -3.49 -0.48 -13.90
C PHE A 102 -4.42 0.58 -14.49
N ARG A 103 -4.04 1.86 -14.40
CA ARG A 103 -4.77 2.95 -15.05
C ARG A 103 -4.49 3.01 -16.55
N LEU A 104 -5.54 3.20 -17.35
CA LEU A 104 -5.43 3.42 -18.79
C LEU A 104 -4.65 4.71 -19.10
N GLY A 105 -3.78 4.67 -20.11
CA GLY A 105 -3.00 5.82 -20.58
C GLY A 105 -1.61 5.94 -19.96
N ASP A 106 -1.45 5.78 -18.64
CA ASP A 106 -0.13 5.85 -17.96
C ASP A 106 0.31 4.55 -17.27
N ALA A 107 -0.48 3.48 -17.36
CA ALA A 107 -0.22 2.16 -16.80
C ALA A 107 0.10 2.15 -15.29
N ALA A 108 -0.31 3.17 -14.54
CA ALA A 108 0.03 3.31 -13.13
C ALA A 108 -0.68 2.26 -12.26
N ASP A 109 0.06 1.59 -11.38
CA ASP A 109 -0.45 0.74 -10.29
C ASP A 109 -1.52 1.46 -9.46
N MET A 110 -2.78 1.06 -9.61
CA MET A 110 -3.94 1.57 -8.86
C MET A 110 -4.30 0.68 -7.67
N CYS A 111 -4.82 1.29 -6.62
CA CYS A 111 -5.29 0.62 -5.43
C CYS A 111 -6.32 1.44 -4.65
N ILE A 112 -7.21 0.74 -3.97
CA ILE A 112 -8.03 1.29 -2.89
C ILE A 112 -7.22 1.25 -1.59
N ILE A 113 -7.28 2.32 -0.80
CA ILE A 113 -6.88 2.34 0.61
C ILE A 113 -8.12 2.63 1.47
N GLU A 114 -8.31 1.82 2.51
CA GLU A 114 -9.50 1.82 3.38
C GLU A 114 -9.14 1.63 4.85
N PHE A 115 -10.03 2.03 5.76
CA PHE A 115 -9.99 1.57 7.15
C PHE A 115 -10.50 0.13 7.27
N VAL A 116 -9.77 -0.71 8.01
CA VAL A 116 -10.06 -2.14 8.14
C VAL A 116 -11.42 -2.41 8.79
N ASP A 117 -11.84 -1.56 9.73
CA ASP A 117 -13.04 -1.76 10.55
C ASP A 117 -14.28 -1.01 10.01
N PHE A 118 -14.20 -0.52 8.76
CA PHE A 118 -15.27 0.22 8.06
C PHE A 118 -15.64 -0.39 6.70
N ASN A 119 -15.28 -1.66 6.44
CA ASN A 119 -15.51 -2.35 5.17
C ASN A 119 -16.71 -3.33 5.21
N GLU A 120 -17.74 -3.02 6.00
CA GLU A 120 -18.88 -3.91 6.31
C GLU A 120 -19.55 -4.54 5.07
N ALA A 121 -19.67 -3.79 3.97
CA ALA A 121 -20.20 -4.28 2.69
C ALA A 121 -19.44 -5.50 2.11
N TYR A 122 -18.21 -5.76 2.58
CA TYR A 122 -17.35 -6.90 2.21
C TYR A 122 -17.29 -7.99 3.29
N THR A 123 -17.85 -7.74 4.49
CA THR A 123 -17.93 -8.73 5.59
C THR A 123 -19.32 -9.34 5.76
N LEU A 124 -20.33 -8.89 5.01
CA LEU A 124 -21.69 -9.47 4.99
C LEU A 124 -21.74 -10.99 4.65
N GLY A 125 -20.66 -11.56 4.11
CA GLY A 125 -20.49 -13.01 3.89
C GLY A 125 -19.46 -13.69 4.79
N LYS A 126 -18.93 -13.02 5.82
CA LYS A 126 -17.93 -13.57 6.76
C LYS A 126 -18.15 -13.06 8.18
N ALA A 127 -18.70 -13.92 9.03
CA ALA A 127 -18.78 -13.69 10.47
C ALA A 127 -17.39 -13.42 11.09
N PRO A 128 -17.30 -12.66 12.19
CA PRO A 128 -16.04 -12.40 12.86
C PRO A 128 -15.48 -13.67 13.50
N VAL A 129 -14.44 -14.25 12.88
CA VAL A 129 -13.59 -15.29 13.48
C VAL A 129 -12.74 -14.69 14.61
N ALA A 130 -13.39 -14.47 15.75
CA ALA A 130 -12.87 -13.81 16.94
C ALA A 130 -13.03 -14.68 18.20
N ALA A 131 -12.83 -15.99 18.07
CA ALA A 131 -12.89 -16.95 19.18
C ALA A 131 -11.91 -18.15 19.09
N GLU A 132 -11.32 -18.45 17.92
CA GLU A 132 -10.45 -19.62 17.77
C GLU A 132 -8.96 -19.35 18.04
N GLU A 133 -8.48 -20.04 19.07
CA GLU A 133 -7.09 -20.46 19.31
C GLU A 133 -5.99 -19.40 19.42
N ALA A 134 -5.70 -19.03 20.67
CA ALA A 134 -4.40 -18.54 21.09
C ALA A 134 -3.32 -19.64 20.94
N LYS A 135 -2.79 -19.83 19.72
CA LYS A 135 -1.71 -20.80 19.46
C LYS A 135 -0.47 -20.48 20.33
N PRO A 136 0.08 -21.45 21.07
CA PRO A 136 1.01 -21.17 22.15
C PRO A 136 2.36 -20.63 21.67
N LYS A 137 2.93 -19.69 22.43
CA LYS A 137 4.26 -19.13 22.19
C LYS A 137 5.34 -20.21 22.38
N THR A 138 5.79 -20.85 21.29
CA THR A 138 6.95 -21.75 21.31
C THR A 138 8.22 -20.96 21.67
N ARG A 139 8.52 -20.93 22.97
CA ARG A 139 9.65 -20.24 23.61
C ARG A 139 10.97 -20.69 23.00
N ARG A 140 11.54 -19.87 22.10
CA ARG A 140 12.83 -20.14 21.41
C ARG A 140 14.01 -20.01 22.38
N SER A 141 14.16 -20.97 23.27
CA SER A 141 15.26 -21.07 24.23
C SER A 141 16.60 -21.30 23.52
N ARG A 142 17.53 -20.35 23.66
CA ARG A 142 18.93 -20.54 23.26
C ARG A 142 19.64 -21.44 24.28
N LYS A 143 20.26 -22.53 23.84
CA LYS A 143 21.54 -23.03 24.39
C LYS A 143 22.30 -23.80 23.28
N PRO A 144 23.65 -23.67 23.16
CA PRO A 144 24.37 -24.19 21.98
C PRO A 144 25.28 -25.42 22.24
N ALA A 145 25.41 -26.25 21.20
CA ALA A 145 26.53 -27.15 20.82
C ALA A 145 26.37 -27.39 19.29
N ALA A 146 27.36 -27.44 18.39
CA ALA A 146 28.67 -28.11 18.35
C ALA A 146 28.57 -29.65 18.23
N LYS A 147 29.23 -30.36 17.29
CA LYS A 147 29.97 -30.04 16.04
C LYS A 147 30.25 -31.38 15.27
N LYS A 148 30.72 -31.34 14.00
CA LYS A 148 31.15 -32.49 13.12
C LYS A 148 29.96 -33.26 12.47
N THR A 149 29.88 -33.54 11.16
CA THR A 149 30.76 -34.21 10.13
C THR A 149 30.72 -35.76 10.24
N ASP A 150 30.79 -36.59 9.18
CA ASP A 150 31.41 -36.47 7.83
C ASP A 150 30.66 -37.24 6.69
N ALA A 151 31.11 -36.99 5.43
CA ALA A 151 31.01 -37.77 4.17
C ALA A 151 29.62 -38.09 3.53
N VAL A 152 29.34 -37.90 2.22
CA VAL A 152 30.10 -37.94 0.93
C VAL A 152 30.28 -39.37 0.37
N GLU A 153 29.84 -39.75 -0.84
CA GLU A 153 29.09 -39.02 -1.89
C GLU A 153 27.76 -39.74 -2.29
N ASP A 154 27.42 -40.28 -3.48
CA ASP A 154 28.08 -40.49 -4.80
C ASP A 154 27.03 -40.43 -5.95
N ALA A 155 27.39 -40.77 -7.20
CA ALA A 155 26.79 -40.20 -8.42
C ALA A 155 26.28 -41.18 -9.49
N THR A 156 25.59 -40.64 -10.51
CA THR A 156 25.56 -41.19 -11.89
C THR A 156 25.16 -40.10 -12.89
N VAL A 157 25.73 -40.11 -14.12
CA VAL A 157 25.58 -39.00 -15.09
C VAL A 157 25.36 -39.53 -16.53
N VAL A 158 24.19 -39.23 -17.11
CA VAL A 158 23.79 -39.56 -18.51
C VAL A 158 22.97 -38.40 -19.11
N LYS A 159 23.03 -38.14 -20.43
CA LYS A 159 23.98 -37.19 -21.05
C LYS A 159 23.56 -36.86 -22.50
N ALA A 160 23.62 -35.57 -22.91
CA ALA A 160 23.24 -35.03 -24.24
C ALA A 160 21.71 -34.95 -24.52
N LYS A 161 21.18 -34.22 -25.53
CA LYS A 161 21.80 -33.46 -26.64
C LYS A 161 20.88 -32.34 -27.17
N ALA A 162 21.43 -31.16 -27.50
CA ALA A 162 20.89 -30.19 -28.46
C ALA A 162 21.76 -30.26 -29.75
N PRO A 163 21.41 -29.77 -30.97
CA PRO A 163 20.63 -28.53 -31.24
C PRO A 163 19.76 -28.47 -32.54
N LYS A 164 19.02 -27.36 -32.75
CA LYS A 164 19.06 -26.45 -33.95
C LYS A 164 17.79 -25.59 -34.11
N ALA A 165 17.97 -24.41 -34.72
CA ALA A 165 16.96 -23.54 -35.35
C ALA A 165 17.39 -23.35 -36.85
N PRO A 166 16.97 -22.33 -37.64
CA PRO A 166 15.83 -21.39 -37.56
C PRO A 166 15.05 -21.23 -38.91
N LYS A 167 13.92 -20.49 -38.89
CA LYS A 167 13.35 -19.58 -39.95
C LYS A 167 11.95 -19.13 -39.49
N ALA A 168 11.44 -17.90 -39.61
CA ALA A 168 11.69 -16.72 -40.46
C ALA A 168 10.80 -16.63 -41.71
N THR A 169 9.77 -15.78 -41.62
CA THR A 169 8.94 -15.17 -42.68
C THR A 169 8.63 -13.74 -42.23
N ALA A 170 8.14 -12.86 -43.12
CA ALA A 170 8.16 -11.40 -42.88
C ALA A 170 7.08 -10.62 -43.66
N ALA A 171 6.97 -9.32 -43.34
CA ALA A 171 6.14 -8.30 -43.97
C ALA A 171 4.62 -8.36 -43.61
N LYS A 172 3.81 -7.30 -43.78
CA LYS A 172 4.03 -5.98 -44.42
C LYS A 172 3.60 -4.81 -43.52
N ALA A 173 4.12 -3.62 -43.83
CA ALA A 173 3.55 -2.34 -43.41
C ALA A 173 3.17 -1.49 -44.63
N ALA A 174 2.12 -0.67 -44.53
CA ALA A 174 1.84 0.47 -45.42
C ALA A 174 0.86 1.46 -44.73
N PRO A 175 0.97 2.78 -44.93
CA PRO A 175 0.16 3.78 -44.21
C PRO A 175 -0.86 4.51 -45.09
N VAL A 176 -1.81 5.22 -44.46
CA VAL A 176 -2.41 6.45 -45.03
C VAL A 176 -2.47 7.52 -43.94
N ALA A 177 -2.00 8.73 -44.25
CA ALA A 177 -2.24 9.92 -43.45
C ALA A 177 -3.03 10.94 -44.29
N LYS A 178 -3.94 11.68 -43.65
CA LYS A 178 -4.50 12.92 -44.20
C LYS A 178 -4.45 14.02 -43.14
N LYS A 179 -3.70 15.08 -43.41
CA LYS A 179 -3.83 16.39 -42.76
C LYS A 179 -4.53 17.32 -43.74
N THR A 180 -5.58 18.00 -43.30
CA THR A 180 -6.19 19.22 -43.88
C THR A 180 -7.34 19.63 -42.95
N ASN A 181 -7.64 20.91 -42.71
CA ASN A 181 -6.91 22.14 -43.05
C ASN A 181 -7.02 23.17 -41.91
N VAL A 182 -6.30 24.29 -42.03
CA VAL A 182 -6.34 25.44 -41.11
C VAL A 182 -7.70 26.13 -41.15
N GLY A 183 -8.24 26.47 -39.97
CA GLY A 183 -9.40 27.35 -39.80
C GLY A 183 -9.06 28.51 -38.85
N LYS A 184 -8.69 29.67 -39.40
CA LYS A 184 -8.36 30.90 -38.64
C LYS A 184 -9.29 32.05 -39.07
N LYS A 185 -10.24 32.38 -38.20
CA LYS A 185 -11.20 33.51 -38.13
C LYS A 185 -12.46 32.93 -37.44
N MET A 186 -13.15 33.63 -36.55
CA MET A 186 -13.07 35.07 -36.19
C MET A 186 -12.43 35.29 -34.81
#